data_AF-A0A257GX04-F1
#
_entry.id   AF-A0A257GX04-F1
#
_cell.length_a   1.000
_cell.length_b   1.000
_cell.length_c   1.000
_cell.angle_alpha   90.00
_cell.angle_beta   90.00
_cell.angle_gamma   90.00
#
_symmetry.space_group_name_H-M   'P 1'
#
loop_
_entity.id
_entity.type
_entity.pdbx_description
1 polymer ?
#
loop_
_entity_poly.entity_id
_entity_poly.type
_entity_poly.pdbx_seq_one_letter_code
_entity_poly.pdbx_strand_id
1 'polypeptide(L)'
;MDRRTPNVERKHRLNREIMAPTVRLNGVDNEPLGIVSIMEALRLSGEADVDLVEIAPTADPPVCRLMDYGKFKYQEQKKAAEAKSKQKVIEVKEVKFRPGTDAGDYNI
;
A
#
# COMPACT_ATOMS: atom_id res chain seq x y z
N MET A 1 17.42 11.54 27.34
CA MET A 1 17.95 10.61 26.32
C MET A 1 16.91 10.43 25.22
N ASP A 2 17.31 10.70 23.99
CA ASP A 2 16.49 10.79 22.77
C ASP A 2 15.75 9.47 22.47
N ARG A 3 14.42 9.47 22.61
CA ARG A 3 13.57 8.34 22.20
C ARG A 3 13.43 8.40 20.68
N ARG A 4 14.40 7.86 19.95
CA ARG A 4 14.26 7.59 18.51
C ARG A 4 13.12 6.60 18.32
N THR A 5 11.92 7.11 18.08
CA THR A 5 10.78 6.33 17.61
C THR A 5 11.24 5.58 16.36
N PRO A 6 11.25 4.23 16.33
CA PRO A 6 11.55 3.53 15.09
C PRO A 6 10.51 3.96 14.07
N ASN A 7 10.96 4.40 12.90
CA ASN A 7 10.10 4.80 11.80
C ASN A 7 9.42 3.53 11.24
N VAL A 8 8.37 3.05 11.91
CA VAL A 8 7.64 1.79 11.59
C VAL A 8 6.86 1.90 10.26
N GLU A 9 6.92 3.03 9.55
CA GLU A 9 6.03 3.29 8.42
C GLU A 9 6.51 2.75 7.05
N ARG A 10 7.74 2.25 6.92
CA ARG A 10 8.20 1.70 5.64
C ARG A 10 7.74 0.25 5.49
N LYS A 11 6.63 0.08 4.77
CA LYS A 11 6.02 -1.22 4.47
C LYS A 11 6.81 -2.05 3.43
N HIS A 12 7.68 -1.41 2.65
CA HIS A 12 8.42 -2.02 1.54
C HIS A 12 9.92 -1.87 1.76
N ARG A 13 10.69 -2.93 1.44
CA ARG A 13 12.16 -2.89 1.41
C ARG A 13 12.63 -2.28 0.11
N LEU A 14 13.70 -1.48 0.17
CA LEU A 14 14.21 -0.75 -0.99
C LEU A 14 15.67 -1.09 -1.26
N ASN A 15 16.03 -1.13 -2.54
CA ASN A 15 17.42 -1.14 -3.00
C ASN A 15 18.25 -2.22 -2.27
N ARG A 16 19.21 -1.79 -1.43
CA ARG A 16 20.12 -2.66 -0.68
C ARG A 16 19.50 -3.35 0.53
N GLU A 17 18.27 -3.02 0.91
CA GLU A 17 17.52 -3.74 1.96
C GLU A 17 17.03 -5.11 1.49
N ILE A 18 17.04 -5.35 0.17
CA ILE A 18 16.62 -6.60 -0.46
C ILE A 18 17.81 -7.55 -0.47
N MET A 19 17.73 -8.63 0.32
CA MET A 19 18.82 -9.61 0.48
C MET A 19 18.67 -10.86 -0.40
N ALA A 20 17.58 -10.97 -1.16
CA ALA A 20 17.37 -12.12 -2.02
C ALA A 20 18.37 -12.12 -3.20
N PRO A 21 18.98 -13.27 -3.55
CA PRO A 21 19.97 -13.33 -4.62
C PRO A 21 19.34 -13.16 -6.02
N THR A 22 18.11 -13.65 -6.18
CA THR A 22 17.31 -13.55 -7.39
C THR A 22 15.94 -12.98 -7.08
N VAL A 23 15.43 -12.17 -7.99
CA VAL A 23 14.16 -11.45 -7.85
C VAL A 23 13.39 -11.52 -9.16
N ARG A 24 12.06 -11.57 -9.08
CA ARG A 24 11.20 -11.34 -10.24
C ARG A 24 11.04 -9.84 -10.40
N LEU A 25 11.55 -9.28 -11.51
CA LEU A 25 11.63 -7.85 -11.75
C LEU A 25 10.54 -7.37 -12.72
N ASN A 26 9.86 -6.30 -12.32
CA ASN A 26 9.00 -5.51 -13.18
C ASN A 26 9.64 -4.13 -13.42
N GLY A 27 9.64 -3.67 -14.67
CA GLY A 27 10.17 -2.37 -15.08
C GLY A 27 9.29 -1.21 -14.64
N VAL A 28 9.71 0.01 -14.99
CA VAL A 28 9.06 1.27 -14.60
C VAL A 28 7.61 1.35 -15.09
N ASP A 29 7.36 0.88 -16.32
CA ASP A 29 6.03 0.82 -16.94
C ASP A 29 5.25 -0.47 -16.58
N ASN A 30 5.63 -1.17 -15.50
CA ASN A 30 5.11 -2.49 -15.13
C ASN A 30 5.38 -3.61 -16.17
N GLU A 31 6.31 -3.40 -17.10
CA GLU A 31 6.77 -4.46 -18.00
C GLU A 31 7.40 -5.61 -17.20
N PRO A 32 7.05 -6.88 -17.47
CA PRO A 32 7.72 -8.01 -16.84
C PRO A 32 9.08 -8.27 -17.50
N LEU A 33 10.19 -7.97 -16.80
CA LEU A 33 11.55 -8.33 -17.25
C LEU A 33 11.93 -9.78 -16.91
N GLY A 34 11.14 -10.44 -16.06
CA GLY A 34 11.35 -11.84 -15.69
C GLY A 34 12.16 -11.99 -14.41
N ILE A 35 12.88 -13.12 -14.27
CA ILE A 35 13.70 -13.41 -13.10
C ILE A 35 15.14 -12.97 -13.38
N VAL A 36 15.65 -12.07 -12.56
CA VAL A 36 17.01 -11.51 -12.69
C VAL A 36 17.75 -11.59 -11.35
N SER A 37 19.06 -11.40 -11.39
CA SER A 37 19.85 -11.26 -10.16
C SER A 37 19.56 -9.92 -9.49
N ILE A 38 19.74 -9.85 -8.17
CA ILE A 38 19.60 -8.58 -7.44
C ILE A 38 20.57 -7.50 -7.95
N MET A 39 21.77 -7.91 -8.41
CA MET A 39 22.75 -6.98 -8.96
C MET A 39 22.26 -6.34 -10.26
N GLU A 40 21.67 -7.13 -11.17
CA GLU A 40 21.08 -6.59 -12.39
C GLU A 40 19.88 -5.69 -12.08
N ALA A 41 19.03 -6.07 -11.12
CA ALA A 41 17.91 -5.24 -10.71
C ALA A 41 18.36 -3.88 -10.14
N LEU A 42 19.43 -3.85 -9.34
CA LEU A 42 20.03 -2.62 -8.81
C LEU A 42 20.72 -1.78 -9.89
N ARG A 43 21.31 -2.43 -10.90
CA ARG A 43 21.91 -1.74 -12.06
C ARG A 43 20.84 -1.03 -12.86
N LEU A 44 19.78 -1.74 -13.22
CA LEU A 44 18.63 -1.20 -13.98
C LEU A 44 17.92 -0.07 -13.22
N SER A 45 17.78 -0.19 -11.90
CA SER A 45 17.20 0.89 -11.08
C SER A 45 18.07 2.15 -11.12
N GLY A 46 19.40 1.98 -11.06
CA GLY A 46 20.36 3.10 -11.19
C GLY A 46 20.39 3.72 -12.59
N GLU A 47 20.28 2.92 -13.66
CA GLU A 47 20.23 3.41 -15.04
C GLU A 47 18.96 4.22 -15.32
N ALA A 48 17.84 3.84 -14.72
CA ALA A 48 16.56 4.51 -14.86
C ALA A 48 16.33 5.64 -13.82
N ASP A 49 17.28 5.88 -12.91
CA ASP A 49 17.17 6.86 -11.81
C ASP A 49 15.91 6.64 -10.94
N VAL A 50 15.61 5.37 -10.64
CA VAL A 50 14.45 4.95 -9.82
C VAL A 50 14.87 4.01 -8.70
N ASP A 51 13.97 3.78 -7.74
CA ASP A 51 14.20 2.81 -6.68
C ASP A 51 13.80 1.38 -7.11
N LEU A 52 14.57 0.41 -6.63
CA LEU A 52 14.16 -0.99 -6.63
C LEU A 52 13.30 -1.25 -5.39
N VAL A 53 12.01 -1.50 -5.57
CA VAL A 53 11.06 -1.68 -4.48
C VAL A 53 10.58 -3.13 -4.40
N GLU A 54 10.71 -3.76 -3.24
CA GLU A 54 10.17 -5.08 -2.97
C GLU A 54 8.66 -4.99 -2.70
N ILE A 55 7.85 -5.50 -3.63
CA ILE A 55 6.38 -5.47 -3.55
C ILE A 55 5.86 -6.69 -2.81
N ALA A 56 6.42 -7.87 -3.10
CA ALA A 56 5.98 -9.14 -2.52
C ALA A 56 7.19 -9.94 -2.01
N PRO A 57 7.56 -9.80 -0.72
CA PRO A 57 8.62 -10.61 -0.10
C PRO A 57 8.24 -12.09 0.07
N THR A 58 6.95 -12.41 0.06
CA THR A 58 6.45 -13.77 0.32
C THR A 58 6.45 -14.67 -0.91
N ALA A 59 6.77 -14.12 -2.09
CA ALA A 59 6.85 -14.89 -3.33
C ALA A 59 8.25 -15.52 -3.47
N ASP A 60 8.32 -16.67 -4.15
CA ASP A 60 9.58 -17.33 -4.51
C ASP A 60 9.71 -17.39 -6.04
N PRO A 61 10.64 -16.64 -6.67
CA PRO A 61 11.46 -15.56 -6.09
C PRO A 61 10.65 -14.30 -5.75
N PRO A 62 11.14 -13.45 -4.82
CA PRO A 62 10.43 -12.24 -4.39
C PRO A 62 10.23 -11.27 -5.53
N VAL A 63 9.08 -10.57 -5.53
CA VAL A 63 8.71 -9.67 -6.62
C VAL A 63 9.16 -8.25 -6.31
N CYS A 64 10.01 -7.72 -7.18
CA CYS A 64 10.52 -6.36 -7.13
C CYS A 64 10.03 -5.55 -8.34
N ARG A 65 9.83 -4.26 -8.14
CA ARG A 65 9.43 -3.31 -9.18
C ARG A 65 10.34 -2.10 -9.17
N LEU A 66 10.75 -1.65 -10.35
CA LEU A 66 11.43 -0.37 -10.55
C LEU A 66 10.40 0.75 -10.49
N MET A 67 10.47 1.64 -9.49
CA MET A 67 9.57 2.79 -9.39
C MET A 67 10.08 3.84 -8.39
N ASP A 68 9.64 5.09 -8.53
CA ASP A 68 9.89 6.13 -7.52
C ASP A 68 9.05 5.85 -6.26
N TYR A 69 9.72 5.47 -5.16
CA TYR A 69 9.04 5.10 -3.93
C TYR A 69 8.35 6.30 -3.26
N GLY A 70 8.92 7.50 -3.37
CA GLY A 70 8.36 8.72 -2.78
C GLY A 70 7.00 9.08 -3.40
N LYS A 71 6.96 9.08 -4.73
CA LYS A 71 5.74 9.31 -5.52
C LYS A 71 4.70 8.22 -5.28
N PHE A 72 5.12 6.96 -5.22
CA PHE A 72 4.25 5.83 -4.90
C PHE A 72 3.61 6.00 -3.51
N LYS A 73 4.40 6.29 -2.47
CA LYS A 73 3.89 6.49 -1.10
C LYS A 73 2.89 7.64 -1.05
N TYR A 74 3.13 8.74 -1.78
CA TYR A 74 2.20 9.87 -1.83
C TYR A 74 0.88 9.48 -2.50
N GLN A 75 0.93 8.80 -3.65
CA GLN A 75 -0.26 8.35 -4.38
C GLN A 75 -1.08 7.35 -3.57
N GLU A 76 -0.43 6.38 -2.92
CA GLU A 76 -1.09 5.39 -2.04
C GLU A 76 -1.77 6.07 -0.86
N GLN A 77 -1.09 7.01 -0.18
CA GLN A 77 -1.70 7.76 0.93
C GLN A 77 -2.89 8.60 0.48
N LYS A 78 -2.77 9.29 -0.66
CA LYS A 78 -3.86 10.09 -1.22
C LYS A 78 -5.06 9.20 -1.57
N LYS A 79 -4.83 8.08 -2.26
CA LYS A 79 -5.87 7.11 -2.62
C LYS A 79 -6.52 6.49 -1.39
N ALA A 80 -5.74 6.15 -0.35
CA ALA A 80 -6.26 5.62 0.91
C ALA A 80 -7.13 6.65 1.65
N ALA A 81 -6.73 7.94 1.65
CA ALA A 81 -7.51 9.02 2.23
C ALA A 81 -8.83 9.24 1.46
N GLU A 82 -8.79 9.24 0.12
CA GLU A 82 -9.98 9.33 -0.73
C GLU A 82 -10.92 8.13 -0.53
N ALA A 83 -10.38 6.92 -0.45
CA ALA A 83 -11.15 5.70 -0.20
C ALA A 83 -11.83 5.72 1.17
N LYS A 84 -11.11 6.14 2.22
CA LYS A 84 -11.65 6.29 3.58
C LYS A 84 -12.73 7.36 3.66
N SER A 85 -12.57 8.47 2.93
CA SER A 85 -13.58 9.53 2.85
C SER A 85 -14.83 9.09 2.08
N LYS A 86 -14.66 8.29 1.01
CA LYS A 86 -15.79 7.70 0.25
C LYS A 86 -16.47 6.53 0.95
N GLN A 87 -15.83 5.91 1.93
CA GLN A 87 -16.42 4.84 2.72
C GLN A 87 -17.54 5.45 3.56
N LYS A 88 -18.76 5.43 3.00
CA LYS A 88 -20.00 5.88 3.63
C LYS A 88 -20.09 5.15 4.98
N VAL A 89 -19.81 5.86 6.07
CA VAL A 89 -20.00 5.33 7.43
C VAL A 89 -21.50 5.12 7.54
N ILE A 90 -21.92 3.87 7.34
CA ILE A 90 -23.31 3.47 7.56
C ILE A 90 -23.43 3.41 9.09
N GLU A 91 -23.66 4.56 9.71
CA GLU A 91 -24.09 4.61 11.09
C GLU A 91 -25.45 3.91 11.14
N VAL A 92 -25.45 2.65 11.55
CA VAL A 92 -26.66 1.91 11.86
C VAL A 92 -27.25 2.60 13.08
N LYS A 93 -28.17 3.54 12.85
CA LYS A 93 -29.01 4.10 13.90
C LYS A 93 -29.95 2.99 14.34
N GLU A 94 -29.54 2.24 15.34
CA GLU A 94 -30.37 1.27 16.04
C GLU A 94 -31.55 2.02 16.67
N VAL A 95 -32.66 2.10 15.94
CA VAL A 95 -33.92 2.61 16.47
C VAL A 95 -34.39 1.59 17.50
N LYS A 96 -34.17 1.90 18.78
CA LYS A 96 -34.78 1.17 19.89
C LYS A 96 -36.30 1.33 19.81
N PHE A 97 -36.97 0.39 19.13
CA PHE A 97 -38.41 0.22 19.24
C PHE A 97 -38.72 -0.29 20.65
N ARG A 98 -39.27 0.58 21.50
CA ARG A 98 -40.01 0.16 22.68
C ARG A 98 -41.42 -0.20 22.21
N PRO A 99 -41.92 -1.43 22.45
CA PRO A 99 -43.34 -1.73 22.25
C PRO A 99 -44.13 -1.07 23.38
N GLY A 100 -44.41 0.22 23.23
CA GLY A 100 -45.39 0.95 24.00
C GLY A 100 -46.57 1.23 23.08
N THR A 101 -47.64 0.46 23.25
CA THR A 101 -48.97 0.79 22.74
C THR A 101 -49.32 2.22 23.11
N ASP A 102 -49.59 3.10 22.13
CA ASP A 102 -50.75 4.00 22.16
C ASP A 102 -51.01 4.57 20.75
N ALA A 103 -52.28 4.80 20.47
CA ALA A 103 -52.85 5.15 19.17
C ALA A 103 -52.71 6.65 18.84
N GLY A 104 -52.84 6.98 17.54
CA GLY A 104 -52.95 8.35 17.03
C GLY A 104 -51.58 9.04 16.91
N ASP A 105 -51.23 9.75 15.84
CA ASP A 105 -52.08 10.65 15.08
C ASP A 105 -51.44 10.96 13.72
N TYR A 106 -52.30 11.36 12.77
CA TYR A 106 -52.01 11.80 11.42
C TYR A 106 -51.19 13.12 11.36
N ASN A 107 -50.34 13.29 10.34
CA ASN A 107 -50.50 14.26 9.23
C ASN A 107 -49.16 14.63 8.56
N ILE A 108 -49.23 14.66 7.21
CA ILE A 108 -48.58 15.54 6.21
C ILE A 108 -47.13 15.98 6.39
#